data_AF-A0A6A1VGU6-F1
#
_entry.id   AF-A0A6A1VGU6-F1
#
_cell.length_a   1.000
_cell.length_b   1.000
_cell.length_c   1.000
_cell.angle_alpha   90.00
_cell.angle_beta   90.00
_cell.angle_gamma   90.00
#
_symmetry.space_group_name_H-M   'P 1'
#
loop_
_entity.id
_entity.type
_entity.pdbx_description
1 polymer ?
#
loop_
_entity_poly.entity_id
_entity_poly.type
_entity_poly.pdbx_seq_one_letter_code
_entity_poly.pdbx_strand_id
1 'polypeptide(L)'
;MEPAILSVEACCTENFSLSPCRVRYHCNLLHFQGRGFHVQIRFLKEPVQDYVQAAVSTVLSIHDQEPMGDVLVFLTGQDDIDAAIQLLNEQAHSNRTSAMFVASIV
;
A
#
# COMPACT_ATOMS: atom_id res chain seq x y z
N MET A 1 -19.06 -27.62 -12.20
CA MET A 1 -18.40 -27.87 -13.49
C MET A 1 -18.77 -26.69 -14.38
N GLU A 2 -17.84 -25.76 -14.51
CA GLU A 2 -17.90 -24.57 -15.37
C GLU A 2 -17.73 -25.00 -16.86
N PRO A 3 -18.00 -24.12 -17.86
CA PRO A 3 -17.01 -23.07 -18.17
C PRO A 3 -17.59 -21.67 -18.45
N ALA A 4 -16.79 -20.69 -18.03
CA ALA A 4 -16.74 -19.30 -18.46
C ALA A 4 -16.81 -19.15 -19.99
N ILE A 5 -17.37 -18.02 -20.46
CA ILE A 5 -16.59 -16.99 -21.16
C ILE A 5 -17.19 -15.63 -20.79
N LEU A 6 -16.42 -14.90 -19.98
CA LEU A 6 -16.47 -13.46 -19.87
C LEU A 6 -16.29 -12.86 -21.26
N SER A 7 -17.32 -12.22 -21.80
CA SER A 7 -17.16 -11.06 -22.68
C SER A 7 -17.64 -9.85 -21.92
N VAL A 8 -16.83 -9.42 -20.95
CA VAL A 8 -16.85 -8.07 -20.40
C VAL A 8 -16.07 -7.20 -21.38
N GLU A 9 -16.52 -7.11 -22.63
CA GLU A 9 -16.06 -6.06 -23.51
C GLU A 9 -16.93 -4.83 -23.30
N ALA A 10 -16.30 -3.85 -22.65
CA ALA A 10 -16.53 -2.42 -22.77
C ALA A 10 -17.98 -1.93 -22.67
N CYS A 11 -18.37 -1.49 -21.48
CA CYS A 11 -19.18 -0.27 -21.41
C CYS A 11 -18.69 0.61 -20.26
N CYS A 12 -17.90 1.62 -20.65
CA CYS A 12 -17.67 2.87 -19.94
C CYS A 12 -16.70 2.85 -18.75
N THR A 13 -15.44 2.50 -19.01
CA THR A 13 -14.33 3.17 -18.30
C THR A 13 -13.95 4.41 -19.10
N GLU A 14 -14.77 5.46 -19.07
CA GLU A 14 -14.28 6.80 -19.44
C GLU A 14 -15.29 7.88 -19.03
N ASN A 15 -14.82 8.73 -18.11
CA ASN A 15 -15.30 10.05 -17.76
C ASN A 15 -16.78 10.24 -17.40
N PHE A 16 -16.97 10.79 -16.20
CA PHE A 16 -18.19 11.36 -15.66
C PHE A 16 -18.59 12.64 -16.43
N SER A 17 -18.72 12.55 -17.75
CA SER A 17 -19.13 13.64 -18.64
C SER A 17 -20.24 13.14 -19.56
N LEU A 18 -21.46 13.27 -19.03
CA LEU A 18 -22.70 13.56 -19.74
C LEU A 18 -22.68 13.32 -21.27
N SER A 19 -23.08 12.12 -21.69
CA SER A 19 -23.66 11.89 -23.01
C SER A 19 -24.88 10.95 -22.90
N PRO A 20 -26.03 11.23 -23.54
CA PRO A 20 -27.26 10.49 -23.32
C PRO A 20 -27.31 9.24 -24.22
N CYS A 21 -26.54 8.20 -23.87
CA CYS A 21 -26.71 6.89 -24.48
C CYS A 21 -27.87 6.12 -23.81
N ARG A 22 -28.99 6.02 -24.53
CA ARG A 22 -30.27 5.45 -24.09
C ARG A 22 -30.25 3.92 -24.15
N VAL A 23 -29.54 3.25 -23.25
CA VAL A 23 -29.72 1.81 -22.96
C VAL A 23 -29.67 1.59 -21.45
N ARG A 24 -30.82 1.33 -20.81
CA ARG A 24 -30.88 0.96 -19.38
C ARG A 24 -30.50 -0.52 -19.22
N TYR A 25 -29.22 -0.81 -19.11
CA TYR A 25 -28.80 -2.01 -18.40
C TYR A 25 -28.78 -1.66 -16.90
N HIS A 26 -29.66 -2.29 -16.13
CA HIS A 26 -29.61 -2.21 -14.67
C HIS A 26 -28.42 -3.04 -14.17
N CYS A 27 -27.24 -2.41 -14.11
CA CYS A 27 -26.10 -2.96 -13.41
C CYS A 27 -26.32 -2.78 -11.91
N ASN A 28 -26.66 -3.86 -11.21
CA ASN A 28 -26.81 -3.84 -9.76
C ASN A 28 -25.43 -3.88 -9.12
N LEU A 29 -24.94 -2.72 -8.68
CA LEU A 29 -23.74 -2.63 -7.85
C LEU A 29 -24.08 -3.17 -6.45
N LEU A 30 -23.64 -4.40 -6.16
CA LEU A 30 -23.74 -4.99 -4.83
C LEU A 30 -22.48 -4.62 -4.02
N HIS A 31 -22.63 -3.73 -3.04
CA HIS A 31 -21.56 -3.40 -2.09
C HIS A 31 -21.69 -4.29 -0.86
N PHE A 32 -20.69 -5.13 -0.61
CA PHE A 32 -20.57 -5.86 0.66
C PHE A 32 -19.68 -5.07 1.62
N GLN A 33 -20.18 -4.72 2.80
CA GLN A 33 -19.34 -4.09 3.83
C GLN A 33 -18.41 -5.14 4.44
N GLY A 34 -17.12 -5.08 4.09
CA GLY A 34 -16.09 -5.86 4.77
C GLY A 34 -15.96 -5.45 6.24
N ARG A 35 -15.44 -6.35 7.08
CA ARG A 35 -15.04 -5.98 8.45
C ARG A 35 -13.71 -5.23 8.37
N GLY A 36 -13.74 -3.94 8.67
CA GLY A 36 -12.54 -3.12 8.83
C GLY A 36 -12.02 -3.17 10.26
N PHE A 37 -10.70 -3.19 10.42
CA PHE A 37 -10.05 -2.87 11.69
C PHE A 37 -9.76 -1.37 11.73
N HIS A 38 -9.78 -0.77 12.93
CA HIS A 38 -9.47 0.64 13.07
C HIS A 38 -7.97 0.88 12.79
N VAL A 39 -7.65 1.63 11.73
CA VAL A 39 -6.28 2.01 11.38
C VAL A 39 -6.05 3.46 11.75
N GLN A 40 -5.00 3.74 12.53
CA GLN A 40 -4.60 5.11 12.83
C GLN A 40 -3.68 5.64 11.71
N ILE A 41 -4.07 6.76 11.09
CA ILE A 41 -3.30 7.39 10.03
C ILE A 41 -2.46 8.51 10.63
N ARG A 42 -1.16 8.52 10.36
CA ARG A 42 -0.22 9.56 10.82
C ARG A 42 0.47 10.16 9.60
N PHE A 43 0.55 11.49 9.56
CA PHE A 43 1.21 12.25 8.49
C PHE A 43 2.42 13.00 9.03
N LEU A 44 3.40 13.23 8.16
CA LEU A 44 4.52 14.10 8.45
C LEU A 44 4.04 15.56 8.51
N LYS A 45 4.65 16.36 9.39
CA LYS A 45 4.32 17.79 9.51
C LYS A 45 4.81 18.60 8.32
N GLU A 46 5.97 18.21 7.78
CA GLU A 46 6.68 18.89 6.70
C GLU A 46 7.18 17.85 5.69
N PRO A 47 7.31 18.21 4.41
CA PRO A 47 7.85 17.32 3.39
C PRO A 47 9.34 17.06 3.62
N VAL A 48 9.76 15.82 3.36
CA VAL A 48 11.15 15.37 3.46
C VAL A 48 11.78 15.26 2.09
N GLN A 49 13.08 15.57 2.01
CA GLN A 49 13.83 15.48 0.76
C GLN A 49 14.13 14.03 0.37
N ASP A 50 14.51 13.20 1.33
CA ASP A 50 14.80 11.77 1.15
C ASP A 50 13.72 10.93 1.85
N TYR A 51 12.83 10.35 1.04
CA TYR A 51 11.76 9.51 1.55
C TYR A 51 12.24 8.13 2.00
N VAL A 52 13.33 7.61 1.44
CA VAL A 52 13.88 6.30 1.79
C VAL A 52 14.45 6.37 3.20
N GLN A 53 15.28 7.38 3.47
CA GLN A 53 15.84 7.62 4.80
C GLN A 53 14.74 7.90 5.83
N ALA A 54 13.75 8.73 5.48
CA ALA A 54 12.63 9.05 6.36
C ALA A 54 11.77 7.82 6.69
N ALA A 55 11.55 6.93 5.71
CA ALA A 55 10.83 5.68 5.91
C ALA A 55 11.58 4.77 6.90
N VAL A 56 12.88 4.55 6.69
CA VAL A 56 13.72 3.73 7.58
C VAL A 56 13.71 4.27 9.02
N SER A 57 13.86 5.58 9.20
CA SER A 57 13.80 6.23 10.51
C SER A 57 12.44 6.05 11.20
N THR A 58 11.36 6.17 10.43
CA THR A 58 9.99 5.97 10.93
C THR A 58 9.75 4.53 11.37
N VAL A 59 10.24 3.56 10.59
CA VAL A 59 10.16 2.12 10.91
C VAL A 59 10.87 1.81 12.23
N LEU A 60 12.10 2.32 12.41
CA LEU A 60 12.85 2.14 13.66
C LEU A 60 12.12 2.79 14.84
N SER A 61 11.55 3.97 14.64
CA SER A 61 10.77 4.68 15.67
C SER A 61 9.52 3.90 16.07
N ILE A 62 8.81 3.31 15.10
CA ILE A 62 7.64 2.45 15.36
C ILE A 62 8.07 1.20 16.12
N HIS A 63 9.18 0.57 15.72
CA HIS A 63 9.69 -0.64 16.36
C HIS A 63 10.04 -0.44 17.84
N ASP A 64 10.54 0.75 18.22
CA ASP A 64 10.89 1.08 19.60
C ASP A 64 9.65 1.44 20.45
N GLN A 65 8.65 2.09 19.86
CA GLN A 65 7.48 2.61 20.57
C GLN A 65 6.31 1.63 20.66
N GLU A 66 6.13 0.79 19.63
CA GLU A 66 5.01 -0.14 19.51
C GLU A 66 5.45 -1.57 19.88
N PRO A 67 4.53 -2.44 20.36
CA PRO A 67 4.84 -3.83 20.70
C PRO A 67 5.21 -4.67 19.48
N MET A 68 5.71 -5.90 19.71
CA MET A 68 6.16 -6.80 18.65
C MET A 68 5.09 -7.02 17.56
N GLY A 69 5.49 -6.79 16.31
CA GLY A 69 4.67 -6.95 15.12
C GLY A 69 5.48 -6.70 13.85
N ASP A 70 4.87 -6.99 12.70
CA ASP A 70 5.49 -6.80 11.39
C ASP A 70 5.23 -5.39 10.84
N VAL A 71 6.22 -4.85 10.12
CA VAL A 71 6.12 -3.54 9.48
C VAL A 71 6.21 -3.71 7.96
N LEU A 72 5.20 -3.19 7.26
CA LEU A 72 5.10 -3.17 5.80
C LEU A 72 5.40 -1.76 5.29
N VAL A 73 6.42 -1.63 4.44
CA VAL A 73 6.82 -0.35 3.82
C VAL A 73 6.63 -0.45 2.31
N PHE A 74 5.98 0.56 1.74
CA PHE A 74 5.80 0.69 0.29
C PHE A 74 6.82 1.68 -0.25
N LEU A 75 7.62 1.22 -1.22
CA LEU A 75 8.60 2.02 -1.94
C LEU A 75 8.37 1.90 -3.45
N THR A 76 8.81 2.90 -4.20
CA THR A 76 8.47 3.07 -5.61
C THR A 76 9.34 2.27 -6.56
N GLY A 77 10.58 1.95 -6.18
CA GLY A 77 11.55 1.28 -7.05
C GLY A 77 12.31 0.17 -6.34
N GLN A 78 12.90 -0.73 -7.13
CA GLN A 78 13.77 -1.79 -6.61
C GLN A 78 15.05 -1.22 -5.98
N ASP A 79 15.67 -0.22 -6.61
CA ASP A 79 16.88 0.43 -6.08
C ASP A 79 16.62 1.06 -4.70
N ASP A 80 15.45 1.67 -4.50
CA ASP A 80 15.03 2.25 -3.22
C ASP A 80 14.86 1.16 -2.15
N ILE A 81 14.32 -0.01 -2.53
CA ILE A 81 14.14 -1.16 -1.65
C ILE A 81 15.49 -1.69 -1.21
N ASP A 82 16.43 -1.89 -2.15
CA ASP A 82 17.78 -2.37 -1.83
C ASP A 82 18.52 -1.38 -0.92
N ALA A 83 18.42 -0.08 -1.19
CA ALA A 83 18.98 0.96 -0.33
C ALA A 83 18.37 0.95 1.08
N ALA A 84 17.04 0.83 1.19
CA ALA A 84 16.36 0.74 2.48
C ALA A 84 16.79 -0.49 3.28
N ILE A 85 16.92 -1.65 2.63
CA ILE A 85 17.36 -2.90 3.26
C ILE A 85 18.80 -2.78 3.76
N GLN A 86 19.69 -2.16 2.98
CA GLN A 86 21.07 -1.91 3.41
C GLN A 86 21.11 -1.02 4.66
N LEU A 87 20.42 0.13 4.63
CA LEU A 87 20.36 1.05 5.76
C LEU A 87 19.75 0.40 7.01
N LEU A 88 18.67 -0.38 6.85
CA LEU A 88 18.04 -1.11 7.95
C LEU A 88 18.99 -2.15 8.55
N ASN A 89 19.70 -2.90 7.72
CA ASN A 89 20.68 -3.89 8.19
C ASN A 89 21.83 -3.23 8.94
N GLU A 90 22.34 -2.10 8.47
CA GLU A 90 23.38 -1.34 9.16
C GLU A 90 22.91 -0.90 10.56
N GLN A 91 21.68 -0.38 10.67
CA GLN A 91 21.10 0.05 11.95
C GLN A 91 20.75 -1.14 12.87
N ALA A 92 20.31 -2.27 12.29
CA ALA A 92 19.99 -3.51 13.01
C ALA A 92 21.23 -4.27 13.51
N HIS A 93 22.43 -3.98 13.01
CA HIS A 93 23.65 -4.47 13.66
C HIS A 93 23.93 -3.72 14.96
N SER A 94 23.59 -2.43 15.01
CA SER A 94 23.75 -1.61 16.21
C SER A 94 22.69 -1.93 17.27
N ASN A 95 21.48 -2.29 16.85
CA ASN A 95 20.36 -2.58 17.73
C ASN A 95 19.93 -4.02 17.47
N ARG A 96 20.02 -4.94 18.44
CA ARG A 96 19.73 -6.39 18.30
C ARG A 96 18.24 -6.67 17.99
N THR A 97 17.71 -6.14 16.91
CA THR A 97 16.29 -6.12 16.56
C THR A 97 16.02 -7.12 15.46
N SER A 98 15.38 -8.22 15.85
CA SER A 98 14.84 -9.24 14.94
C SER A 98 13.47 -8.77 14.45
N ALA A 99 13.43 -7.94 13.40
CA ALA A 99 12.18 -7.56 12.75
C ALA A 99 12.21 -8.04 11.29
N MET A 100 11.17 -8.77 10.91
CA MET A 100 10.95 -9.26 9.56
C MET A 100 10.30 -8.12 8.77
N PHE A 101 11.09 -7.40 7.97
CA PHE A 101 10.58 -6.31 7.14
C PHE A 101 10.12 -6.87 5.80
N VAL A 102 8.87 -6.59 5.43
CA VAL A 102 8.39 -6.88 4.08
C VAL A 102 8.32 -5.55 3.33
N ALA A 103 9.23 -5.34 2.38
CA ALA A 103 9.13 -4.26 1.41
C ALA A 103 8.46 -4.83 0.14
N SER A 104 7.51 -4.09 -0.44
CA SER A 104 6.88 -4.47 -1.70
C SER A 104 6.88 -3.31 -2.68
N ILE A 105 7.07 -3.66 -3.96
CA ILE A 105 6.85 -2.77 -5.11
C ILE A 105 5.34 -2.67 -5.33
N VAL A 106 4.84 -1.46 -5.54
CA VAL A 106 3.44 -1.23 -5.97
C VAL A 106 3.23 -1.71 -7.40
#